data_AF-A0A388MCR7-F1
#
_entry.id   AF-A0A388MCR7-F1
#
_cell.length_a   1.000
_cell.length_b   1.000
_cell.length_c   1.000
_cell.angle_alpha   90.00
_cell.angle_beta   90.00
_cell.angle_gamma   90.00
#
_symmetry.space_group_name_H-M   'P 1'
#
loop_
_entity.id
_entity.type
_entity.pdbx_description
1 polymer ?
#
loop_
_entity_poly.entity_id
_entity_poly.type
_entity_poly.pdbx_seq_one_letter_code
_entity_poly.pdbx_strand_id
1 'polypeptide(L)'
;MAGQYPVRTCYTCGSTSHFQRDCPRRAFGCAPATGANATPLPSLTLPAPNSVSASATSTANVGYAVPNYSFQPRPNWWKMNQEKLDRCYARTVTDEEKEAKMKEEEERKRKLKEEDDRKEEWRKEQERLEAEIWARLDKRMENVCPKLKMKEDDNAKLKEDMERLRKENEKLRKLLLTSEGEVGEDSGSKLQREIAELKRQVAAKKSADDDIFAMKKEIEELRVSALSKGNFEAELEGLRTEVSRLKVQSLKDKEENELWKGEALRSGNKRGNIVISTPDCAVRGSPQPRWTDNLRDSDKWRQEYLKMKEMHRAAALEAEVLKDKQVVAEGEVFKLKEQLQKQPEGECSKQRTPGATNLKTRLEAVATRSARKGKKATPRRCLVDDATSTGDANGRFLYIEEQKKDLRN
;
A
#
# COMPACT_ATOMS: atom_id res chain seq x y z
N MET A 1 40.63 42.96 -13.10
CA MET A 1 40.22 43.77 -14.26
C MET A 1 38.78 43.40 -14.61
N ALA A 2 37.78 44.04 -13.99
CA ALA A 2 36.38 43.81 -14.33
C ALA A 2 36.11 44.46 -15.70
N GLY A 3 35.86 43.64 -16.72
CA GLY A 3 35.59 44.11 -18.07
C GLY A 3 34.32 44.95 -18.09
N GLN A 4 34.45 46.23 -18.43
CA GLN A 4 33.32 47.11 -18.70
C GLN A 4 32.60 46.59 -19.94
N TYR A 5 31.47 45.93 -19.76
CA TYR A 5 30.60 45.56 -20.86
C TYR A 5 29.98 46.84 -21.45
N PRO A 6 29.99 47.02 -22.78
CA PRO A 6 29.44 48.20 -23.41
C PRO A 6 27.95 48.32 -23.07
N VAL A 7 27.57 49.47 -22.53
CA VAL A 7 26.20 49.77 -22.11
C VAL A 7 25.29 49.66 -23.34
N ARG A 8 24.37 48.69 -23.31
CA ARG A 8 23.47 48.42 -24.44
C ARG A 8 22.47 49.57 -24.57
N THR A 9 22.59 50.34 -25.64
CA THR A 9 21.63 51.37 -26.04
C THR A 9 20.53 50.78 -26.92
N CYS A 10 19.32 51.35 -26.86
CA CYS A 10 18.24 51.07 -27.80
C CYS A 10 18.72 51.25 -29.25
N TYR A 11 18.69 50.19 -30.05
CA TYR A 11 19.13 50.23 -31.44
C TYR A 11 18.29 51.14 -32.35
N THR A 12 17.06 51.48 -31.93
CA THR A 12 16.15 52.30 -32.75
C THR A 12 16.31 53.80 -32.51
N CYS A 13 16.71 54.23 -31.31
CA CYS A 13 16.85 55.67 -31.00
C CYS A 13 18.18 56.04 -30.32
N GLY A 14 19.03 55.08 -30.00
CA GLY A 14 20.33 55.29 -29.35
C GLY A 14 20.27 55.55 -27.84
N SER A 15 19.09 55.59 -27.22
CA SER A 15 18.99 55.88 -25.78
C SER A 15 19.42 54.71 -24.90
N THR A 16 20.12 54.97 -23.80
CA THR A 16 20.46 53.98 -22.77
C THR A 16 19.31 53.67 -21.81
N SER A 17 18.20 54.43 -21.87
CA SER A 17 17.12 54.32 -20.87
C SER A 17 16.17 53.15 -21.06
N HIS A 18 16.21 52.49 -22.22
CA HIS A 18 15.27 51.42 -22.57
C HIS A 18 15.84 50.47 -23.61
N PHE A 19 15.25 49.28 -23.71
CA PHE A 19 15.56 48.31 -24.75
C PHE A 19 14.70 48.53 -26.00
N GLN A 20 15.12 47.99 -27.14
CA GLN A 20 14.48 48.22 -28.45
C GLN A 20 12.97 47.95 -28.49
N ARG A 21 12.47 47.04 -27.64
CA ARG A 21 11.04 46.68 -27.57
C ARG A 21 10.20 47.77 -26.92
N ASP A 22 10.80 48.56 -26.03
CA ASP A 22 10.15 49.60 -25.25
C ASP A 22 10.41 50.99 -25.84
N CYS A 23 10.94 51.06 -27.06
CA CYS A 23 11.25 52.32 -27.71
C CYS A 23 9.95 53.10 -28.01
N PRO A 24 9.74 54.29 -27.42
CA PRO A 24 8.50 55.04 -27.61
C PRO A 24 8.31 55.49 -29.07
N ARG A 25 9.40 55.57 -29.85
CA ARG A 25 9.33 55.84 -31.30
C ARG A 25 8.75 54.67 -32.11
N ARG A 26 8.57 53.49 -31.52
CA ARG A 26 8.02 52.31 -32.21
C ARG A 26 6.49 52.37 -32.35
N ALA A 27 5.81 53.27 -31.65
CA ALA A 27 4.36 53.28 -31.50
C ALA A 27 3.55 53.85 -32.68
N PHE A 28 4.16 54.42 -33.72
CA PHE A 28 3.42 55.18 -34.75
C PHE A 28 3.24 54.50 -36.12
N GLY A 29 3.45 53.19 -36.27
CA GLY A 29 3.24 52.61 -37.62
C GLY A 29 3.13 51.10 -37.80
N CYS A 30 3.38 50.26 -36.80
CA CYS A 30 3.10 48.84 -36.96
C CYS A 30 3.02 48.19 -35.57
N ALA A 31 1.81 47.83 -35.15
CA ALA A 31 1.65 46.94 -34.01
C ALA A 31 2.40 45.63 -34.33
N PRO A 32 3.30 45.14 -33.47
CA PRO A 32 3.90 43.84 -33.69
C PRO A 32 2.79 42.80 -33.60
N ALA A 33 2.49 42.16 -34.73
CA ALA A 33 1.65 40.98 -34.81
C ALA A 33 2.35 39.82 -34.07
N THR A 34 2.26 39.83 -32.74
CA THR A 34 2.53 38.69 -31.87
C THR A 34 1.37 38.60 -30.90
N GLY A 35 0.34 37.88 -31.31
CA GLY A 35 -0.87 37.63 -30.53
C GLY A 35 -1.90 36.95 -31.41
N ALA A 36 -2.16 35.66 -31.17
CA ALA A 36 -2.85 34.75 -32.07
C ALA A 36 -4.39 34.91 -32.06
N ASN A 37 -4.91 36.12 -32.27
CA ASN A 37 -6.36 36.35 -32.42
C ASN A 37 -6.62 37.59 -33.27
N ALA A 38 -6.65 37.41 -34.60
CA ALA A 38 -7.19 38.40 -35.54
C ALA A 38 -8.32 37.75 -36.32
N THR A 39 -9.55 38.11 -35.97
CA THR A 39 -10.77 37.81 -36.72
C THR A 39 -10.73 38.57 -38.05
N PRO A 40 -10.95 37.93 -39.21
CA PRO A 40 -10.99 38.64 -40.48
C PRO A 40 -12.31 39.42 -40.62
N LEU A 41 -12.21 40.73 -40.87
CA LEU A 41 -13.29 41.55 -41.41
C LEU A 41 -13.56 41.16 -42.88
N PRO A 42 -14.83 41.22 -43.35
CA PRO A 42 -15.19 40.80 -44.70
C PRO A 42 -14.78 41.85 -45.73
N SER A 43 -13.91 41.43 -46.66
CA SER A 43 -13.49 42.19 -47.83
C SER A 43 -14.66 42.38 -48.80
N LEU A 44 -14.87 43.64 -49.19
CA LEU A 44 -15.73 44.07 -50.28
C LEU A 44 -15.41 43.32 -51.58
N THR A 45 -16.46 42.75 -52.16
CA THR A 45 -16.54 42.17 -53.50
C THR A 45 -16.29 43.22 -54.57
N LEU A 46 -15.35 42.94 -55.49
CA LEU A 46 -15.26 43.56 -56.82
C LEU A 46 -15.43 42.46 -57.88
N PRO A 47 -16.12 42.72 -59.00
CA PRO A 47 -16.49 41.71 -59.98
C PRO A 47 -15.37 41.37 -60.96
N ALA A 48 -15.39 40.12 -61.42
CA ALA A 48 -14.49 39.54 -62.41
C ALA A 48 -14.66 40.15 -63.81
N PRO A 49 -13.59 40.21 -64.62
CA PRO A 49 -13.73 40.19 -66.07
C PRO A 49 -13.56 38.78 -66.63
N ASN A 50 -14.55 38.40 -67.45
CA ASN A 50 -14.51 37.31 -68.42
C ASN A 50 -13.35 37.50 -69.41
N SER A 51 -12.65 36.42 -69.77
CA SER A 51 -12.09 36.27 -71.12
C SER A 51 -11.52 34.88 -71.39
N VAL A 52 -12.30 34.12 -72.17
CA VAL A 52 -11.94 33.28 -73.32
C VAL A 52 -10.83 32.23 -73.24
N SER A 53 -11.25 31.00 -73.53
CA SER A 53 -10.47 29.90 -74.08
C SER A 53 -9.78 30.29 -75.39
N ALA A 54 -8.52 29.86 -75.57
CA ALA A 54 -7.90 29.72 -76.88
C ALA A 54 -7.00 28.47 -76.90
N SER A 55 -7.26 27.63 -77.90
CA SER A 55 -6.49 26.43 -78.27
C SER A 55 -5.41 26.77 -79.29
N ALA A 56 -4.45 25.83 -79.45
CA ALA A 56 -3.46 25.69 -80.54
C ALA A 56 -2.26 26.66 -80.44
N THR A 57 -1.03 26.34 -80.89
CA THR A 57 -0.57 25.38 -81.91
C THR A 57 0.92 25.12 -81.71
N SER A 58 1.39 23.97 -82.16
CA SER A 58 2.79 23.60 -82.37
C SER A 58 3.50 24.55 -83.33
N THR A 59 4.74 24.95 -83.01
CA THR A 59 5.69 25.46 -84.00
C THR A 59 7.07 24.90 -83.70
N ALA A 60 7.60 24.14 -84.66
CA ALA A 60 8.98 23.68 -84.69
C ALA A 60 9.89 24.90 -84.86
N ASN A 61 10.99 24.95 -84.09
CA ASN A 61 12.08 25.87 -84.38
C ASN A 61 13.42 25.17 -84.15
N VAL A 62 14.20 25.16 -85.23
CA VAL A 62 15.58 24.66 -85.33
C VAL A 62 16.51 25.80 -84.93
N GLY A 63 17.53 25.52 -84.12
CA GLY A 63 18.70 26.39 -84.04
C GLY A 63 19.37 26.49 -82.67
N TYR A 64 20.63 26.08 -82.64
CA TYR A 64 21.69 26.41 -81.68
C TYR A 64 21.70 25.63 -80.35
N ALA A 65 22.56 24.61 -80.32
CA ALA A 65 22.96 23.88 -79.13
C ALA A 65 23.79 24.80 -78.21
N VAL A 66 23.14 25.31 -77.16
CA VAL A 66 23.77 25.93 -75.98
C VAL A 66 24.03 24.80 -74.97
N PRO A 67 25.15 24.79 -74.22
CA PRO A 67 25.43 23.75 -73.24
C PRO A 67 24.29 23.67 -72.23
N ASN A 68 23.57 22.54 -72.25
CA ASN A 68 22.48 22.24 -71.35
C ASN A 68 23.04 22.05 -69.93
N TYR A 69 23.24 23.17 -69.22
CA TYR A 69 23.27 23.17 -67.76
C TYR A 69 21.88 22.77 -67.30
N SER A 70 21.68 21.46 -67.20
CA SER A 70 20.52 20.87 -66.57
C SER A 70 20.37 21.54 -65.20
N PHE A 71 19.29 22.31 -65.06
CA PHE A 71 18.86 22.91 -63.81
C PHE A 71 18.51 21.76 -62.86
N GLN A 72 19.52 21.17 -62.23
CA GLN A 72 19.36 20.28 -61.10
C GLN A 72 18.66 21.11 -60.03
N PRO A 73 17.41 20.76 -59.64
CA PRO A 73 16.70 21.49 -58.61
C PRO A 73 17.60 21.55 -57.38
N ARG A 74 18.03 22.76 -56.97
CA ARG A 74 18.85 22.90 -55.78
C ARG A 74 18.09 22.26 -54.61
N PRO A 75 18.65 21.24 -53.92
CA PRO A 75 18.01 20.63 -52.78
C PRO A 75 17.63 21.72 -51.78
N ASN A 76 16.38 21.67 -51.33
CA ASN A 76 15.78 22.74 -50.55
C ASN A 76 16.54 22.87 -49.21
N TRP A 77 17.43 23.85 -49.12
CA TRP A 77 18.40 24.00 -48.02
C TRP A 77 17.75 23.94 -46.63
N TRP A 78 16.55 24.53 -46.51
CA TRP A 78 15.73 24.48 -45.29
C TRP A 78 15.32 23.07 -44.88
N LYS A 79 14.92 22.21 -45.83
CA LYS A 79 14.54 20.83 -45.52
C LYS A 79 15.72 20.03 -44.99
N MET A 80 16.90 20.20 -45.59
CA MET A 80 18.10 19.47 -45.17
C MET A 80 18.58 19.92 -43.78
N ASN A 81 18.43 21.21 -43.44
CA ASN A 81 18.76 21.72 -42.11
C ASN A 81 17.74 21.28 -41.06
N GLN A 82 16.45 21.29 -41.41
CA GLN A 82 15.38 20.75 -40.56
C GLN A 82 15.61 19.27 -40.25
N GLU A 83 15.93 18.46 -41.27
CA GLU A 83 16.22 17.04 -41.11
C GLU A 83 17.47 16.79 -40.24
N LYS A 84 18.43 17.72 -40.21
CA LYS A 84 19.58 17.64 -39.28
C LYS A 84 19.14 17.92 -37.84
N LEU A 85 18.31 18.94 -37.62
CA LEU A 85 17.75 19.24 -36.29
C LEU A 85 16.88 18.10 -35.78
N ASP A 86 15.98 17.58 -36.62
CA ASP A 86 15.12 16.44 -36.28
C ASP A 86 15.95 15.20 -35.93
N ARG A 87 17.06 14.95 -36.64
CA ARG A 87 18.00 13.88 -36.30
C ARG A 87 18.73 14.09 -34.98
N CYS A 88 19.09 15.34 -34.63
CA CYS A 88 19.70 15.64 -33.34
C CYS A 88 18.69 15.44 -32.20
N TYR A 89 17.46 15.93 -32.37
CA TYR A 89 16.38 15.76 -31.40
C TYR A 89 15.98 14.29 -31.23
N ALA A 90 15.89 13.52 -32.32
CA ALA A 90 15.63 12.09 -32.24
C ALA A 90 16.70 11.36 -31.44
N ARG A 91 17.99 11.73 -31.59
CA ARG A 91 19.06 11.14 -30.77
C ARG A 91 18.91 11.44 -29.29
N THR A 92 18.65 12.71 -28.92
CA THR A 92 18.48 13.08 -27.51
C THR A 92 17.31 12.34 -26.88
N VAL A 93 16.18 12.23 -27.60
CA VAL A 93 15.03 11.45 -27.12
C VAL A 93 15.40 9.97 -26.95
N THR A 94 16.10 9.35 -27.91
CA THR A 94 16.52 7.95 -27.76
C THR A 94 17.52 7.72 -26.64
N ASP A 95 18.38 8.70 -26.34
CA ASP A 95 19.36 8.60 -25.26
C ASP A 95 18.68 8.80 -23.90
N GLU A 96 17.73 9.74 -23.78
CA GLU A 96 16.88 9.90 -22.60
C GLU A 96 16.02 8.65 -22.33
N GLU A 97 15.45 8.04 -23.37
CA GLU A 97 14.70 6.79 -23.24
C GLU A 97 15.58 5.61 -22.79
N LYS A 98 16.82 5.51 -23.29
CA LYS A 98 17.76 4.48 -22.85
C LYS A 98 18.21 4.71 -21.41
N GLU A 99 18.48 5.94 -21.02
CA GLU A 99 18.83 6.28 -19.65
C GLU A 99 17.67 5.99 -18.69
N ALA A 100 16.43 6.29 -19.09
CA ALA A 100 15.23 5.95 -18.33
C ALA A 100 15.08 4.43 -18.15
N LYS A 101 15.28 3.65 -19.21
CA LYS A 101 15.24 2.17 -19.15
C LYS A 101 16.34 1.61 -18.24
N MET A 102 17.54 2.16 -18.28
CA MET A 102 18.64 1.74 -17.40
C MET A 102 18.33 2.02 -15.92
N LYS A 103 17.75 3.19 -15.61
CA LYS A 103 17.32 3.54 -14.24
C LYS A 103 16.18 2.64 -13.76
N GLU A 104 15.21 2.32 -14.61
CA GLU A 104 14.12 1.41 -14.28
C GLU A 104 14.63 -0.02 -13.99
N GLU A 105 15.58 -0.51 -14.81
CA GLU A 105 16.20 -1.82 -14.59
C GLU A 105 17.02 -1.87 -13.29
N GLU A 106 17.77 -0.81 -12.98
CA GLU A 106 18.52 -0.67 -11.73
C GLU A 106 17.58 -0.66 -10.52
N GLU A 107 16.47 0.09 -10.59
CA GLU A 107 15.46 0.11 -9.53
C GLU A 107 14.81 -1.28 -9.35
N ARG A 108 14.57 -2.01 -10.44
CA ARG A 108 14.05 -3.39 -10.39
C ARG A 108 15.04 -4.33 -9.71
N LYS A 109 16.34 -4.21 -10.01
CA LYS A 109 17.40 -4.99 -9.35
C LYS A 109 17.50 -4.64 -7.86
N ARG A 110 17.36 -3.36 -7.52
CA ARG A 110 17.34 -2.91 -6.11
C ARG A 110 16.18 -3.51 -5.34
N LYS A 111 14.96 -3.50 -5.91
CA LYS A 111 13.77 -4.11 -5.29
C LYS A 111 13.91 -5.62 -5.10
N LEU A 112 14.47 -6.32 -6.08
CA LEU A 112 14.72 -7.76 -5.98
C LEU A 112 15.72 -8.06 -4.85
N LYS A 113 16.79 -7.28 -4.74
CA LYS A 113 17.77 -7.41 -3.66
C LYS A 113 17.14 -7.17 -2.28
N GLU A 114 16.34 -6.11 -2.15
CA GLU A 114 15.63 -5.81 -0.89
C GLU A 114 14.61 -6.90 -0.50
N GLU A 115 13.96 -7.54 -1.48
CA GLU A 115 13.07 -8.68 -1.23
C GLU A 115 13.85 -9.93 -0.77
N ASP A 116 15.00 -10.20 -1.39
CA ASP A 116 15.87 -11.31 -1.02
C ASP A 116 16.49 -11.11 0.38
N ASP A 117 16.94 -9.89 0.70
CA ASP A 117 17.41 -9.53 2.04
C ASP A 117 16.30 -9.75 3.09
N ARG A 118 15.06 -9.36 2.79
CA ARG A 118 13.89 -9.60 3.66
C ARG A 118 13.59 -11.09 3.86
N LYS A 119 13.74 -11.91 2.81
CA LYS A 119 13.61 -13.37 2.91
C LYS A 119 14.72 -13.98 3.75
N GLU A 120 15.94 -13.45 3.66
CA GLU A 120 17.06 -13.91 4.46
C GLU A 120 16.88 -13.55 5.94
N GLU A 121 16.43 -12.33 6.25
CA GLU A 121 16.07 -11.92 7.62
C GLU A 121 14.97 -12.81 8.20
N TRP A 122 13.92 -13.09 7.43
CA TRP A 122 12.86 -14.02 7.85
C TRP A 122 13.41 -15.42 8.13
N ARG A 123 14.31 -15.93 7.29
CA ARG A 123 14.96 -17.24 7.49
C ARG A 123 15.81 -17.25 8.75
N LYS A 124 16.61 -16.21 8.98
CA LYS A 124 17.41 -16.05 10.21
C LYS A 124 16.53 -15.99 11.46
N GLU A 125 15.40 -15.30 11.39
CA GLU A 125 14.44 -15.23 12.49
C GLU A 125 13.81 -16.59 12.79
N GLN A 126 13.45 -17.34 11.74
CA GLN A 126 12.97 -18.71 11.88
C GLN A 126 14.02 -19.63 12.52
N GLU A 127 15.26 -19.60 12.02
CA GLU A 127 16.38 -20.37 12.59
C GLU A 127 16.65 -19.99 14.05
N ARG A 128 16.52 -18.70 14.40
CA ARG A 128 16.65 -18.21 15.77
C ARG A 128 15.56 -18.77 16.68
N LEU A 129 14.30 -18.76 16.24
CA LEU A 129 13.18 -19.34 17.00
C LEU A 129 13.34 -20.85 17.16
N GLU A 130 13.77 -21.55 16.11
CA GLU A 130 14.06 -22.99 16.18
C GLU A 130 15.19 -23.27 17.18
N ALA A 131 16.29 -22.52 17.14
CA ALA A 131 17.39 -22.63 18.09
C ALA A 131 16.95 -22.33 19.53
N GLU A 132 16.09 -21.34 19.74
CA GLU A 132 15.53 -21.03 21.05
C GLU A 132 14.65 -22.17 21.59
N ILE A 133 13.82 -22.77 20.73
CA ILE A 133 12.99 -23.93 21.07
C ILE A 133 13.88 -25.13 21.46
N TRP A 134 14.92 -25.40 20.66
CA TRP A 134 15.91 -26.44 20.96
C TRP A 134 16.63 -26.19 22.29
N ALA A 135 17.14 -24.98 22.52
CA ALA A 135 17.78 -24.62 23.78
C ALA A 135 16.83 -24.77 24.99
N ARG A 136 15.55 -24.44 24.83
CA ARG A 136 14.53 -24.62 25.88
C ARG A 136 14.20 -26.10 26.11
N LEU A 137 14.26 -26.94 25.08
CA LEU A 137 14.11 -28.39 25.22
C LEU A 137 15.32 -28.99 25.93
N ASP A 138 16.54 -28.64 25.52
CA ASP A 138 17.77 -29.10 26.16
C ASP A 138 17.83 -28.69 27.63
N LYS A 139 17.50 -27.43 27.94
CA LYS A 139 17.40 -26.96 29.34
C LYS A 139 16.35 -27.75 30.14
N ARG A 140 15.23 -28.15 29.53
CA ARG A 140 14.24 -29.02 30.21
C ARG A 140 14.79 -30.44 30.40
N MET A 141 15.47 -30.99 29.40
CA MET A 141 16.11 -32.30 29.47
C MET A 141 17.22 -32.32 30.54
N GLU A 142 18.03 -31.27 30.66
CA GLU A 142 19.02 -31.11 31.73
C GLU A 142 18.41 -30.96 33.12
N ASN A 143 17.14 -30.55 33.25
CA ASN A 143 16.44 -30.53 34.53
C ASN A 143 15.77 -31.88 34.86
N VAL A 144 15.42 -32.66 33.84
CA VAL A 144 14.80 -33.99 33.99
C VAL A 144 15.85 -35.10 34.14
N CYS A 145 16.97 -35.02 33.42
CA CYS A 145 18.04 -36.00 33.42
C CYS A 145 18.81 -36.16 34.75
N PRO A 146 19.03 -35.13 35.59
CA PRO A 146 19.65 -35.31 36.90
C PRO A 146 18.82 -36.24 37.79
N LYS A 147 17.49 -36.25 37.65
CA LYS A 147 16.61 -37.22 38.35
C LYS A 147 16.73 -38.64 37.80
N LEU A 148 17.29 -38.81 36.60
CA LEU A 148 17.65 -40.11 36.04
C LEU A 148 19.10 -40.50 36.36
N LYS A 149 20.03 -39.54 36.50
CA LYS A 149 21.40 -39.79 36.94
C LYS A 149 21.53 -40.04 38.44
N MET A 150 20.73 -39.38 39.26
CA MET A 150 20.58 -39.71 40.69
C MET A 150 19.99 -41.12 40.88
N LYS A 151 19.36 -41.70 39.85
CA LYS A 151 18.98 -43.12 39.87
C LYS A 151 20.14 -44.08 39.69
N GLU A 152 21.36 -43.70 39.30
CA GLU A 152 22.48 -44.64 39.38
C GLU A 152 22.87 -44.88 40.85
N ASP A 153 22.89 -43.83 41.66
CA ASP A 153 23.09 -43.92 43.12
C ASP A 153 21.85 -44.50 43.83
N ASP A 154 20.62 -44.11 43.43
CA ASP A 154 19.41 -44.74 43.96
C ASP A 154 19.25 -46.17 43.46
N ASN A 155 19.83 -46.60 42.32
CA ASN A 155 19.82 -47.99 41.86
C ASN A 155 20.86 -48.82 42.64
N ALA A 156 22.00 -48.24 43.01
CA ALA A 156 22.90 -48.84 43.99
C ALA A 156 22.20 -49.00 45.35
N LYS A 157 21.51 -47.96 45.82
CA LYS A 157 20.73 -47.98 47.06
C LYS A 157 19.50 -48.90 46.98
N LEU A 158 18.80 -48.96 45.85
CA LEU A 158 17.71 -49.91 45.59
C LEU A 158 18.24 -51.33 45.53
N LYS A 159 19.45 -51.57 44.99
CA LYS A 159 20.09 -52.88 45.05
C LYS A 159 20.37 -53.26 46.50
N GLU A 160 20.93 -52.35 47.29
CA GLU A 160 21.24 -52.57 48.69
C GLU A 160 19.96 -52.78 49.53
N ASP A 161 18.91 -51.99 49.29
CA ASP A 161 17.60 -52.14 49.92
C ASP A 161 16.87 -53.39 49.43
N MET A 162 17.00 -53.80 48.16
CA MET A 162 16.48 -55.07 47.66
C MET A 162 17.22 -56.26 48.26
N GLU A 163 18.53 -56.16 48.50
CA GLU A 163 19.32 -57.16 49.23
C GLU A 163 18.86 -57.23 50.70
N ARG A 164 18.63 -56.07 51.33
CA ARG A 164 18.12 -55.94 52.70
C ARG A 164 16.71 -56.51 52.82
N LEU A 165 15.81 -56.18 51.90
CA LEU A 165 14.44 -56.69 51.82
C LEU A 165 14.40 -58.17 51.47
N ARG A 166 15.36 -58.72 50.71
CA ARG A 166 15.50 -60.17 50.53
C ARG A 166 15.88 -60.85 51.84
N LYS A 167 16.86 -60.31 52.58
CA LYS A 167 17.26 -60.82 53.91
C LYS A 167 16.12 -60.69 54.93
N GLU A 168 15.39 -59.59 54.91
CA GLU A 168 14.19 -59.38 55.74
C GLU A 168 13.05 -60.29 55.31
N ASN A 169 12.76 -60.46 54.02
CA ASN A 169 11.75 -61.41 53.55
C ASN A 169 12.13 -62.85 53.89
N GLU A 170 13.41 -63.20 53.88
CA GLU A 170 13.85 -64.51 54.28
C GLU A 170 13.75 -64.71 55.80
N LYS A 171 14.02 -63.65 56.59
CA LYS A 171 13.70 -63.59 58.02
C LYS A 171 12.20 -63.65 58.30
N LEU A 172 11.39 -62.93 57.54
CA LEU A 172 9.92 -62.87 57.68
C LEU A 172 9.27 -64.15 57.19
N ARG A 173 9.79 -64.81 56.15
CA ARG A 173 9.36 -66.16 55.76
C ARG A 173 9.71 -67.17 56.85
N LYS A 174 10.88 -67.05 57.48
CA LYS A 174 11.21 -67.84 58.68
C LYS A 174 10.26 -67.53 59.85
N LEU A 175 10.00 -66.26 60.13
CA LEU A 175 9.09 -65.83 61.20
C LEU A 175 7.64 -66.21 60.91
N LEU A 176 7.14 -66.10 59.68
CA LEU A 176 5.79 -66.50 59.27
C LEU A 176 5.61 -68.02 59.29
N LEU A 177 6.64 -68.80 58.92
CA LEU A 177 6.67 -70.24 59.20
C LEU A 177 6.67 -70.55 60.72
N THR A 178 7.01 -69.57 61.56
CA THR A 178 7.03 -69.70 63.03
C THR A 178 5.84 -68.98 63.71
N SER A 179 5.03 -68.22 62.96
CA SER A 179 4.05 -67.25 63.46
C SER A 179 2.76 -67.35 62.64
N GLU A 180 2.26 -68.56 62.44
CA GLU A 180 0.85 -68.75 62.14
C GLU A 180 0.05 -68.51 63.41
N GLY A 181 -0.48 -67.30 63.57
CA GLY A 181 -1.46 -67.03 64.61
C GLY A 181 -1.37 -65.64 65.21
N GLU A 182 -1.72 -64.60 64.46
CA GLU A 182 -2.53 -63.52 65.01
C GLU A 182 -3.04 -62.64 63.87
N VAL A 183 -4.35 -62.79 63.62
CA VAL A 183 -5.11 -62.01 62.63
C VAL A 183 -5.35 -60.63 63.23
N GLY A 184 -4.51 -59.66 62.84
CA GLY A 184 -4.70 -58.25 63.17
C GLY A 184 -5.66 -57.56 62.20
N GLU A 185 -6.75 -57.01 62.73
CA GLU A 185 -7.79 -56.24 62.01
C GLU A 185 -7.27 -55.00 61.26
N ASP A 186 -5.99 -54.63 61.41
CA ASP A 186 -5.37 -53.41 60.85
C ASP A 186 -5.07 -53.50 59.34
N SER A 187 -5.07 -54.72 58.77
CA SER A 187 -4.87 -54.96 57.33
C SER A 187 -6.04 -54.45 56.48
N GLY A 188 -7.26 -54.54 56.99
CA GLY A 188 -8.47 -54.07 56.30
C GLY A 188 -8.45 -52.55 56.11
N SER A 189 -8.09 -51.79 57.14
CA SER A 189 -8.00 -50.32 57.07
C SER A 189 -6.89 -49.82 56.14
N LYS A 190 -5.81 -50.60 55.98
CA LYS A 190 -4.73 -50.29 55.03
C LYS A 190 -5.19 -50.50 53.57
N LEU A 191 -5.82 -51.64 53.28
CA LEU A 191 -6.41 -51.91 51.97
C LEU A 191 -7.49 -50.90 51.60
N GLN A 192 -8.32 -50.49 52.56
CA GLN A 192 -9.36 -49.48 52.32
C GLN A 192 -8.77 -48.10 51.97
N ARG A 193 -7.65 -47.71 52.58
CA ARG A 193 -6.90 -46.49 52.20
C ARG A 193 -6.29 -46.58 50.82
N GLU A 194 -5.69 -47.72 50.46
CA GLU A 194 -5.12 -47.94 49.13
C GLU A 194 -6.20 -47.93 48.03
N ILE A 195 -7.37 -48.52 48.28
CA ILE A 195 -8.50 -48.48 47.35
C ILE A 195 -8.98 -47.03 47.13
N ALA A 196 -9.06 -46.24 48.20
CA ALA A 196 -9.46 -44.83 48.10
C ALA A 196 -8.42 -43.99 47.31
N GLU A 197 -7.14 -44.26 47.51
CA GLU A 197 -6.05 -43.61 46.79
C GLU A 197 -6.03 -43.99 45.29
N LEU A 198 -6.19 -45.27 44.96
CA LEU A 198 -6.29 -45.74 43.57
C LEU A 198 -7.48 -45.09 42.83
N LYS A 199 -8.64 -44.96 43.49
CA LYS A 199 -9.79 -44.25 42.91
C LYS A 199 -9.48 -42.78 42.63
N ARG A 200 -8.74 -42.11 43.52
CA ARG A 200 -8.30 -40.73 43.33
C ARG A 200 -7.33 -40.59 42.15
N GLN A 201 -6.39 -41.52 42.01
CA GLN A 201 -5.46 -41.57 40.88
C GLN A 201 -6.17 -41.84 39.54
N VAL A 202 -7.16 -42.74 39.52
CA VAL A 202 -7.97 -42.99 38.33
C VAL A 202 -8.78 -41.75 37.93
N ALA A 203 -9.36 -41.04 38.89
CA ALA A 203 -10.06 -39.78 38.61
C ALA A 203 -9.13 -38.70 38.05
N ALA A 204 -7.92 -38.57 38.61
CA ALA A 204 -6.91 -37.62 38.13
C ALA A 204 -6.37 -37.97 36.73
N LYS A 205 -6.18 -39.26 36.43
CA LYS A 205 -5.82 -39.71 35.07
C LYS A 205 -6.93 -39.42 34.08
N LYS A 206 -8.19 -39.63 34.46
CA LYS A 206 -9.34 -39.34 33.59
C LYS A 206 -9.42 -37.86 33.20
N SER A 207 -9.18 -36.95 34.14
CA SER A 207 -9.11 -35.51 33.80
C SER A 207 -7.94 -35.18 32.85
N ALA A 208 -6.79 -35.85 32.99
CA ALA A 208 -5.68 -35.64 32.06
C ALA A 208 -5.99 -36.18 30.65
N ASP A 209 -6.70 -37.30 30.54
CA ASP A 209 -7.16 -37.84 29.25
C ASP A 209 -8.18 -36.90 28.57
N ASP A 210 -9.07 -36.28 29.34
CA ASP A 210 -10.01 -35.27 28.86
C ASP A 210 -9.29 -34.02 28.34
N ASP A 211 -8.24 -33.54 29.04
CA ASP A 211 -7.40 -32.43 28.59
C ASP A 211 -6.63 -32.76 27.30
N ILE A 212 -6.10 -33.98 27.20
CA ILE A 212 -5.44 -34.46 25.97
C ILE A 212 -6.44 -34.49 24.81
N PHE A 213 -7.67 -34.94 25.06
CA PHE A 213 -8.72 -34.94 24.03
C PHE A 213 -9.10 -33.52 23.60
N ALA A 214 -9.22 -32.58 24.54
CA ALA A 214 -9.46 -31.17 24.24
C ALA A 214 -8.34 -30.56 23.37
N MET A 215 -7.08 -30.80 23.72
CA MET A 215 -5.93 -30.33 22.93
C MET A 215 -5.90 -30.94 21.52
N LYS A 216 -6.22 -32.24 21.36
CA LYS A 216 -6.31 -32.86 20.04
C LYS A 216 -7.38 -32.21 19.16
N LYS A 217 -8.52 -31.86 19.75
CA LYS A 217 -9.61 -31.18 19.05
C LYS A 217 -9.18 -29.78 18.59
N GLU A 218 -8.52 -29.01 19.45
CA GLU A 218 -8.02 -27.68 19.12
C GLU A 218 -6.96 -27.72 17.99
N ILE A 219 -6.04 -28.70 18.03
CA ILE A 219 -5.06 -28.91 16.96
C ILE A 219 -5.75 -29.22 15.62
N GLU A 220 -6.82 -30.02 15.64
CA GLU A 220 -7.57 -30.35 14.43
C GLU A 220 -8.33 -29.13 13.88
N GLU A 221 -8.94 -28.33 14.74
CA GLU A 221 -9.57 -27.06 14.35
C GLU A 221 -8.55 -26.08 13.74
N LEU A 222 -7.33 -26.01 14.29
CA LEU A 222 -6.23 -25.20 13.72
C LEU A 222 -5.77 -25.72 12.36
N ARG A 223 -5.72 -27.05 12.15
CA ARG A 223 -5.40 -27.64 10.84
C ARG A 223 -6.47 -27.32 9.80
N VAL A 224 -7.74 -27.46 10.14
CA VAL A 224 -8.86 -27.11 9.24
C VAL A 224 -8.86 -25.62 8.91
N SER A 225 -8.56 -24.76 9.89
CA SER A 225 -8.41 -23.31 9.69
C SER A 225 -7.21 -22.99 8.79
N ALA A 226 -6.09 -23.70 8.94
CA ALA A 226 -4.90 -23.54 8.09
C ALA A 226 -5.17 -23.99 6.64
N LEU A 227 -5.92 -25.07 6.43
CA LEU A 227 -6.36 -25.48 5.09
C LEU A 227 -7.27 -24.43 4.45
N SER A 228 -8.15 -23.81 5.24
CA SER A 228 -8.99 -22.70 4.79
C SER A 228 -8.16 -21.48 4.38
N LYS A 229 -6.98 -21.29 4.98
CA LYS A 229 -6.01 -20.25 4.57
C LYS A 229 -5.45 -20.49 3.16
N GLY A 230 -5.29 -21.75 2.76
CA GLY A 230 -4.91 -22.11 1.38
C GLY A 230 -5.93 -21.65 0.34
N ASN A 231 -7.23 -21.63 0.67
CA ASN A 231 -8.26 -21.11 -0.23
C ASN A 231 -8.11 -19.60 -0.47
N PHE A 232 -7.77 -18.82 0.57
CA PHE A 232 -7.50 -17.39 0.41
C PHE A 232 -6.26 -17.12 -0.44
N GLU A 233 -5.24 -17.97 -0.35
CA GLU A 233 -4.05 -17.84 -1.17
C GLU A 233 -4.35 -18.08 -2.66
N ALA A 234 -5.18 -19.07 -2.97
CA ALA A 234 -5.67 -19.31 -4.33
C ALA A 234 -6.56 -18.15 -4.85
N GLU A 235 -7.43 -17.58 -4.00
CA GLU A 235 -8.25 -16.42 -4.36
C GLU A 235 -7.38 -15.16 -4.62
N LEU A 236 -6.37 -14.93 -3.79
CA LEU A 236 -5.40 -13.85 -3.99
C LEU A 236 -4.62 -14.02 -5.30
N GLU A 237 -4.24 -15.26 -5.65
CA GLU A 237 -3.60 -15.54 -6.94
C GLU A 237 -4.55 -15.30 -8.12
N GLY A 238 -5.83 -15.68 -7.97
CA GLY A 238 -6.88 -15.35 -8.93
C GLY A 238 -7.04 -13.84 -9.14
N LEU A 239 -7.05 -13.06 -8.05
CA LEU A 239 -7.10 -11.59 -8.14
C LEU A 239 -5.84 -11.00 -8.78
N ARG A 240 -4.65 -11.52 -8.50
CA ARG A 240 -3.39 -11.07 -9.12
C ARG A 240 -3.37 -11.30 -10.63
N THR A 241 -3.84 -12.46 -11.08
CA THR A 241 -3.94 -12.79 -12.50
C THR A 241 -4.97 -11.90 -13.21
N GLU A 242 -6.13 -11.65 -12.57
CA GLU A 242 -7.18 -10.78 -13.10
C GLU A 242 -6.72 -9.31 -13.21
N VAL A 243 -6.03 -8.78 -12.19
CA VAL A 243 -5.45 -7.43 -12.25
C VAL A 243 -4.42 -7.32 -13.38
N SER A 244 -3.61 -8.36 -13.59
CA SER A 244 -2.64 -8.40 -14.69
C SER A 244 -3.34 -8.41 -16.06
N ARG A 245 -4.41 -9.19 -16.19
CA ARG A 245 -5.26 -9.24 -17.39
C ARG A 245 -5.89 -7.87 -17.70
N LEU A 246 -6.46 -7.21 -16.70
CA LEU A 246 -7.07 -5.88 -16.84
C LEU A 246 -6.04 -4.80 -17.23
N LYS A 247 -4.80 -4.88 -16.71
CA LYS A 247 -3.72 -3.98 -17.14
C LYS A 247 -3.37 -4.15 -18.61
N VAL A 248 -3.25 -5.38 -19.09
CA VAL A 248 -3.01 -5.67 -20.52
C VAL A 248 -4.16 -5.15 -21.38
N GLN A 249 -5.40 -5.35 -20.93
CA GLN A 249 -6.58 -4.82 -21.65
C GLN A 249 -6.56 -3.29 -21.70
N SER A 250 -6.31 -2.62 -20.57
CA SER A 250 -6.22 -1.16 -20.51
C SER A 250 -5.14 -0.59 -21.45
N LEU A 251 -4.02 -1.29 -21.63
CA LEU A 251 -3.00 -0.90 -22.61
C LEU A 251 -3.51 -1.03 -24.05
N LYS A 252 -4.18 -2.14 -24.39
CA LYS A 252 -4.79 -2.32 -25.72
C LYS A 252 -5.85 -1.26 -26.03
N ASP A 253 -6.71 -0.96 -25.07
CA ASP A 253 -7.75 0.06 -25.23
C ASP A 253 -7.13 1.45 -25.46
N LYS A 254 -6.00 1.75 -24.81
CA LYS A 254 -5.25 3.00 -25.05
C LYS A 254 -4.61 3.04 -26.43
N GLU A 255 -4.01 1.93 -26.88
CA GLU A 255 -3.46 1.81 -28.23
C GLU A 255 -4.55 1.98 -29.29
N GLU A 256 -5.70 1.34 -29.10
CA GLU A 256 -6.86 1.49 -29.99
C GLU A 256 -7.36 2.93 -30.01
N ASN A 257 -7.46 3.59 -28.86
CA ASN A 257 -7.88 4.99 -28.77
C ASN A 257 -6.91 5.93 -29.50
N GLU A 258 -5.58 5.71 -29.39
CA GLU A 258 -4.59 6.48 -30.14
C GLU A 258 -4.65 6.18 -31.65
N LEU A 259 -4.96 4.94 -32.06
CA LEU A 259 -5.21 4.61 -33.47
C LEU A 259 -6.43 5.35 -34.02
N TRP A 260 -7.56 5.35 -33.29
CA TRP A 260 -8.77 6.08 -33.68
C TRP A 260 -8.53 7.59 -33.76
N LYS A 261 -7.75 8.13 -32.83
CA LYS A 261 -7.33 9.54 -32.84
C LYS A 261 -6.45 9.86 -34.04
N GLY A 262 -5.52 8.99 -34.40
CA GLY A 262 -4.71 9.12 -35.61
C GLY A 262 -5.53 9.04 -36.90
N GLU A 263 -6.51 8.14 -36.95
CA GLU A 263 -7.48 8.02 -38.06
C GLU A 263 -8.36 9.27 -38.18
N ALA A 264 -8.85 9.79 -37.06
CA ALA A 264 -9.64 11.03 -37.04
C ALA A 264 -8.84 12.25 -37.53
N LEU A 265 -7.53 12.29 -37.27
CA LEU A 265 -6.63 13.37 -37.69
C LEU A 265 -6.01 13.18 -39.08
N ARG A 266 -6.29 12.06 -39.77
CA ARG A 266 -5.67 11.78 -41.07
C ARG A 266 -6.13 12.80 -42.11
N SER A 267 -5.19 13.43 -42.82
CA SER A 267 -5.41 14.55 -43.76
C SER A 267 -6.28 14.23 -45.00
N GLY A 268 -6.78 13.01 -45.13
CA GLY A 268 -7.74 12.58 -46.15
C GLY A 268 -9.15 12.29 -45.61
N ASN A 269 -9.36 12.33 -44.29
CA ASN A 269 -10.66 12.10 -43.68
C ASN A 269 -11.53 13.37 -43.85
N LYS A 270 -12.08 13.54 -45.07
CA LYS A 270 -13.00 14.62 -45.41
C LYS A 270 -14.41 14.44 -44.81
N ARG A 271 -14.55 13.75 -43.68
CA ARG A 271 -15.65 14.03 -42.74
C ARG A 271 -15.38 15.35 -42.00
N GLY A 272 -14.89 16.36 -42.72
CA GLY A 272 -14.96 17.73 -42.26
C GLY A 272 -16.44 18.03 -42.13
N ASN A 273 -16.85 18.51 -40.94
CA ASN A 273 -18.16 19.10 -40.68
C ASN A 273 -19.23 18.65 -41.68
N ILE A 274 -19.84 17.48 -41.46
CA ILE A 274 -21.25 17.42 -41.83
C ILE A 274 -21.88 18.46 -40.92
N VAL A 275 -21.97 19.69 -41.43
CA VAL A 275 -22.98 20.65 -41.03
C VAL A 275 -24.25 19.82 -41.18
N ILE A 276 -24.74 19.30 -40.06
CA ILE A 276 -26.08 18.76 -40.00
C ILE A 276 -26.92 19.97 -40.36
N SER A 277 -27.32 20.05 -41.63
CA SER A 277 -28.20 21.08 -42.15
C SER A 277 -29.46 20.97 -41.31
N THR A 278 -29.50 21.79 -40.27
CA THR A 278 -30.65 21.91 -39.39
C THR A 278 -31.72 22.54 -40.27
N PRO A 279 -32.88 21.90 -40.47
CA PRO A 279 -33.87 22.37 -41.42
C PRO A 279 -34.21 23.84 -41.22
N ASP A 280 -34.28 24.55 -42.35
CA ASP A 280 -34.50 25.99 -42.48
C ASP A 280 -35.61 26.49 -41.53
N CYS A 281 -35.21 27.04 -40.39
CA CYS A 281 -36.10 27.80 -39.52
C CYS A 281 -36.01 29.25 -39.99
N ALA A 282 -36.73 29.57 -41.06
CA ALA A 282 -36.91 30.92 -41.52
C ALA A 282 -37.54 31.79 -40.42
N VAL A 283 -37.01 32.99 -40.25
CA VAL A 283 -37.64 34.10 -39.50
C VAL A 283 -37.61 33.98 -37.96
N ARG A 284 -36.44 34.23 -37.36
CA ARG A 284 -36.35 35.02 -36.11
C ARG A 284 -34.97 35.66 -36.04
N GLY A 285 -34.95 36.96 -35.75
CA GLY A 285 -33.77 37.82 -35.80
C GLY A 285 -32.57 37.21 -35.09
N SER A 286 -31.45 37.16 -35.81
CA SER A 286 -30.15 36.67 -35.34
C SER A 286 -29.73 37.42 -34.07
N PRO A 287 -29.72 36.78 -32.89
CA PRO A 287 -28.91 37.26 -31.80
C PRO A 287 -27.47 36.95 -32.23
N GLN A 288 -26.64 37.99 -32.37
CA GLN A 288 -25.19 37.84 -32.46
C GLN A 288 -24.77 36.74 -31.48
N PRO A 289 -24.15 35.63 -31.94
CA PRO A 289 -23.67 34.61 -31.03
C PRO A 289 -22.62 35.31 -30.17
N ARG A 290 -22.99 35.64 -28.93
CA ARG A 290 -22.02 35.95 -27.91
C ARG A 290 -21.12 34.73 -27.92
N TRP A 291 -19.87 34.93 -28.31
CA TRP A 291 -18.83 33.94 -28.19
C TRP A 291 -18.63 33.79 -26.67
N THR A 292 -19.51 33.01 -26.04
CA THR A 292 -19.44 32.68 -24.63
C THR A 292 -18.25 31.75 -24.51
N ASP A 293 -17.10 32.35 -24.21
CA ASP A 293 -16.17 31.98 -23.13
C ASP A 293 -15.90 30.47 -22.91
N ASN A 294 -16.06 29.61 -23.91
CA ASN A 294 -15.76 28.17 -23.80
C ASN A 294 -14.24 27.89 -23.84
N LEU A 295 -13.44 28.90 -24.16
CA LEU A 295 -11.98 28.85 -23.99
C LEU A 295 -11.59 28.84 -22.50
N ARG A 296 -12.41 29.39 -21.59
CA ARG A 296 -12.16 29.33 -20.14
C ARG A 296 -12.22 27.92 -19.57
N ASP A 297 -13.07 27.05 -20.09
CA ASP A 297 -13.27 25.72 -19.48
C ASP A 297 -12.07 24.81 -19.68
N SER A 298 -11.39 24.86 -20.83
CA SER A 298 -10.14 24.11 -21.04
C SER A 298 -9.03 24.58 -20.10
N ASP A 299 -8.92 25.89 -19.89
CA ASP A 299 -7.96 26.47 -18.96
C ASP A 299 -8.33 26.18 -17.50
N LYS A 300 -9.62 26.11 -17.19
CA LYS A 300 -10.13 25.71 -15.88
C LYS A 300 -9.76 24.26 -15.56
N TRP A 301 -9.91 23.33 -16.51
CA TRP A 301 -9.47 21.95 -16.32
C TRP A 301 -7.95 21.83 -16.14
N ARG A 302 -7.15 22.63 -16.86
CA ARG A 302 -5.69 22.69 -16.64
C ARG A 302 -5.35 23.22 -15.25
N GLN A 303 -6.03 24.26 -14.79
CA GLN A 303 -5.84 24.80 -13.44
C GLN A 303 -6.26 23.80 -12.36
N GLU A 304 -7.40 23.12 -12.51
CA GLU A 304 -7.85 22.09 -11.58
C GLU A 304 -6.90 20.88 -11.57
N TYR A 305 -6.37 20.47 -12.73
CA TYR A 305 -5.36 19.42 -12.80
C TYR A 305 -4.06 19.81 -12.09
N LEU A 306 -3.58 21.05 -12.29
CA LEU A 306 -2.40 21.56 -11.58
C LEU A 306 -2.64 21.64 -10.08
N LYS A 307 -3.83 22.09 -9.66
CA LYS A 307 -4.24 22.15 -8.26
C LYS A 307 -4.31 20.75 -7.63
N MET A 308 -4.89 19.77 -8.33
CA MET A 308 -4.93 18.37 -7.89
C MET A 308 -3.52 17.78 -7.77
N LYS A 309 -2.64 18.05 -8.75
CA LYS A 309 -1.24 17.62 -8.70
C LYS A 309 -0.49 18.23 -7.51
N GLU A 310 -0.73 19.50 -7.21
CA GLU A 310 -0.15 20.17 -6.05
C GLU A 310 -0.67 19.59 -4.73
N MET A 311 -1.97 19.33 -4.63
CA MET A 311 -2.57 18.64 -3.48
C MET A 311 -1.94 17.25 -3.26
N HIS A 312 -1.70 16.48 -4.33
CA HIS A 312 -1.02 15.19 -4.21
C HIS A 312 0.43 15.32 -3.74
N ARG A 313 1.16 16.35 -4.19
CA ARG A 313 2.51 16.63 -3.66
C ARG A 313 2.47 17.01 -2.18
N ALA A 314 1.53 17.87 -1.79
CA ALA A 314 1.36 18.27 -0.39
C ALA A 314 1.03 17.06 0.51
N ALA A 315 0.10 16.21 0.09
CA ALA A 315 -0.24 14.98 0.81
C ALA A 315 0.93 14.00 0.89
N ALA A 316 1.75 13.89 -0.17
CA ALA A 316 2.96 13.07 -0.15
C ALA A 316 4.00 13.60 0.85
N LEU A 317 4.22 14.91 0.89
CA LEU A 317 5.12 15.54 1.87
C LEU A 317 4.61 15.36 3.30
N GLU A 318 3.30 15.50 3.53
CA GLU A 318 2.70 15.25 4.85
C GLU A 318 2.87 13.79 5.28
N ALA A 319 2.71 12.84 4.36
CA ALA A 319 2.94 11.43 4.64
C ALA A 319 4.41 11.14 5.02
N GLU A 320 5.38 11.76 4.35
CA GLU A 320 6.81 11.64 4.72
C GLU A 320 7.08 12.23 6.12
N VAL A 321 6.52 13.40 6.44
CA VAL A 321 6.65 13.99 7.78
C VAL A 321 6.04 13.09 8.87
N LEU A 322 4.93 12.41 8.57
CA LEU A 322 4.33 11.44 9.51
C LEU A 322 5.19 10.19 9.68
N LYS A 323 5.84 9.69 8.63
CA LYS A 323 6.82 8.60 8.74
C LYS A 323 8.00 9.00 9.61
N ASP A 324 8.55 10.20 9.42
CA ASP A 324 9.66 10.71 10.24
C ASP A 324 9.26 10.79 11.72
N LYS A 325 8.06 11.31 12.02
CA LYS A 325 7.52 11.33 13.38
C LYS A 325 7.32 9.93 13.96
N GLN A 326 6.88 8.98 13.15
CA GLN A 326 6.73 7.59 13.57
C GLN A 326 8.08 6.97 13.94
N VAL A 327 9.11 7.17 13.12
CA VAL A 327 10.47 6.68 13.40
C VAL A 327 11.03 7.28 14.71
N VAL A 328 10.79 8.58 14.95
CA VAL A 328 11.18 9.23 16.22
C VAL A 328 10.45 8.61 17.41
N ALA A 329 9.13 8.45 17.32
CA ALA A 329 8.33 7.85 18.39
C ALA A 329 8.73 6.38 18.65
N GLU A 330 9.00 5.61 17.61
CA GLU A 330 9.52 4.23 17.71
C GLU A 330 10.89 4.20 18.39
N GLY A 331 11.77 5.15 18.06
CA GLY A 331 13.05 5.33 18.74
C GLY A 331 12.92 5.67 20.23
N GLU A 332 11.94 6.48 20.61
CA GLU A 332 11.64 6.78 22.02
C GLU A 332 11.10 5.55 22.76
N VAL A 333 10.19 4.79 22.14
CA VAL A 333 9.68 3.52 22.68
C VAL A 333 10.83 2.53 22.87
N PHE A 334 11.75 2.45 21.92
CA PHE A 334 12.93 1.61 22.03
C PHE A 334 13.83 2.03 23.20
N LYS A 335 14.11 3.33 23.37
CA LYS A 335 14.87 3.85 24.51
C LYS A 335 14.19 3.56 25.85
N LEU A 336 12.88 3.73 25.95
CA LEU A 336 12.12 3.41 27.17
C LEU A 336 12.16 1.91 27.48
N LYS A 337 12.03 1.07 26.45
CA LYS A 337 12.15 -0.39 26.59
C LYS A 337 13.55 -0.79 27.07
N GLU A 338 14.59 -0.16 26.55
CA GLU A 338 15.97 -0.37 26.99
C GLU A 338 16.19 0.08 28.44
N GLN A 339 15.63 1.24 28.85
CA GLN A 339 15.67 1.69 30.24
C GLN A 339 14.93 0.72 31.19
N LEU A 340 13.79 0.17 30.74
CA LEU A 340 13.04 -0.82 31.51
C LEU A 340 13.80 -2.13 31.66
N GLN A 341 14.60 -2.50 30.65
CA GLN A 341 15.45 -3.70 30.67
C GLN A 341 16.75 -3.49 31.44
N LYS A 342 17.27 -2.26 31.50
CA LYS A 342 18.44 -1.85 32.30
C LYS A 342 18.12 -1.58 33.77
N GLN A 343 16.85 -1.48 34.16
CA GLN A 343 16.46 -1.52 35.56
C GLN A 343 16.92 -2.87 36.12
N PRO A 344 17.94 -2.91 37.00
CA PRO A 344 18.39 -4.16 37.56
C PRO A 344 17.23 -4.79 38.32
N GLU A 345 16.96 -6.08 38.11
CA GLU A 345 16.00 -6.88 38.90
C GLU A 345 16.46 -7.07 40.38
N GLY A 346 17.28 -6.15 40.90
CA GLY A 346 17.98 -6.24 42.16
C GLY A 346 17.41 -5.30 43.22
N GLU A 347 16.95 -5.92 44.31
CA GLU A 347 16.67 -5.34 45.63
C GLU A 347 15.29 -4.71 45.88
N CYS A 348 14.24 -5.54 45.81
CA CYS A 348 13.09 -5.40 46.72
C CYS A 348 13.18 -6.47 47.82
N SER A 349 14.19 -6.35 48.69
CA SER A 349 14.25 -7.04 49.97
C SER A 349 13.65 -6.14 51.06
N LYS A 350 12.34 -6.27 51.25
CA LYS A 350 11.63 -6.26 52.54
C LYS A 350 10.14 -6.30 52.28
N GLN A 351 9.52 -7.32 52.87
CA GLN A 351 8.07 -7.50 53.00
C GLN A 351 7.39 -6.18 53.38
N ARG A 352 6.84 -5.48 52.39
CA ARG A 352 5.66 -4.66 52.59
C ARG A 352 4.54 -5.36 51.86
N THR A 353 3.67 -5.99 52.64
CA THR A 353 2.37 -6.50 52.22
C THR A 353 1.72 -5.46 51.30
N PRO A 354 1.57 -5.75 50.00
CA PRO A 354 0.84 -4.88 49.10
C PRO A 354 -0.61 -4.92 49.58
N GLY A 355 -1.10 -3.80 50.10
CA GLY A 355 -2.53 -3.55 50.24
C GLY A 355 -3.14 -3.57 48.85
N ALA A 356 -3.42 -4.78 48.35
CA ALA A 356 -4.08 -5.03 47.09
C ALA A 356 -5.49 -4.47 47.21
N THR A 357 -5.67 -3.23 46.77
CA THR A 357 -6.99 -2.67 46.55
C THR A 357 -7.73 -3.61 45.62
N ASN A 358 -8.84 -4.17 46.13
CA ASN A 358 -9.74 -5.17 45.55
C ASN A 358 -10.46 -4.68 44.26
N LEU A 359 -9.83 -3.80 43.49
CA LEU A 359 -10.41 -3.21 42.29
C LEU A 359 -10.32 -4.17 41.11
N LYS A 360 -9.17 -4.85 40.93
CA LYS A 360 -8.98 -5.81 39.83
C LYS A 360 -9.95 -7.00 39.96
N THR A 361 -10.06 -7.58 41.15
CA THR A 361 -10.99 -8.68 41.42
C THR A 361 -12.46 -8.24 41.30
N ARG A 362 -12.80 -7.01 41.70
CA ARG A 362 -14.15 -6.46 41.49
C ARG A 362 -14.47 -6.23 40.01
N LEU A 363 -13.52 -5.75 39.21
CA LEU A 363 -13.72 -5.56 37.78
C LEU A 363 -13.85 -6.91 37.02
N GLU A 364 -13.04 -7.91 37.38
CA GLU A 364 -13.17 -9.28 36.83
C GLU A 364 -14.50 -9.95 37.20
N ALA A 365 -15.00 -9.73 38.42
CA ALA A 365 -16.31 -10.24 38.85
C ALA A 365 -17.50 -9.60 38.10
N VAL A 366 -17.37 -8.33 37.68
CA VAL A 366 -18.39 -7.65 36.88
C VAL A 366 -18.38 -8.16 35.43
N ALA A 367 -17.19 -8.30 34.83
CA ALA A 367 -17.05 -8.81 33.47
C ALA A 367 -17.60 -10.24 33.32
N THR A 368 -17.33 -11.10 34.31
CA THR A 368 -17.81 -12.50 34.30
C THR A 368 -19.30 -12.63 34.59
N ARG A 369 -19.93 -11.70 35.33
CA ARG A 369 -21.40 -11.67 35.52
C ARG A 369 -22.16 -11.16 34.30
N SER A 370 -21.56 -10.32 33.46
CA SER A 370 -22.24 -9.74 32.30
C SER A 370 -22.44 -10.72 31.13
N ALA A 371 -21.68 -11.83 31.07
CA ALA A 371 -21.73 -12.75 29.94
C ALA A 371 -22.80 -13.85 30.02
N ARG A 372 -23.56 -13.98 31.13
CA ARG A 372 -24.49 -15.12 31.35
C ARG A 372 -25.98 -14.79 31.39
N LYS A 373 -26.44 -13.63 30.91
CA LYS A 373 -27.89 -13.32 30.88
C LYS A 373 -28.43 -13.14 29.46
N GLY A 374 -28.26 -14.18 28.64
CA GLY A 374 -29.12 -14.43 27.49
C GLY A 374 -30.41 -15.13 27.94
N LYS A 375 -31.47 -14.37 28.24
CA LYS A 375 -32.86 -14.83 28.10
C LYS A 375 -33.73 -13.68 27.65
N LYS A 376 -34.34 -13.90 26.48
CA LYS A 376 -35.37 -13.06 25.86
C LYS A 376 -36.54 -12.86 26.83
N ALA A 377 -36.93 -11.61 27.04
CA ALA A 377 -38.25 -11.26 27.52
C ALA A 377 -38.64 -9.94 26.86
N THR A 378 -39.60 -10.02 25.95
CA THR A 378 -40.32 -8.89 25.38
C THR A 378 -41.21 -8.29 26.48
N PRO A 379 -41.07 -7.01 26.89
CA PRO A 379 -42.05 -6.37 27.73
C PRO A 379 -42.87 -5.39 26.89
N ARG A 380 -44.11 -5.78 26.68
CA ARG A 380 -45.20 -4.94 26.19
C ARG A 380 -45.47 -3.83 27.21
N ARG A 381 -45.67 -2.61 26.70
CA ARG A 381 -46.21 -1.38 27.33
C ARG A 381 -46.67 -1.48 28.79
N CYS A 382 -46.13 -0.60 29.64
CA CYS A 382 -46.91 0.23 30.56
C CYS A 382 -46.19 1.59 30.75
N LEU A 383 -46.98 2.65 30.65
CA LEU A 383 -46.67 4.02 31.08
C LEU A 383 -46.31 4.03 32.57
N VAL A 384 -45.37 4.88 33.00
CA VAL A 384 -45.45 5.83 34.14
C VAL A 384 -44.12 6.59 34.24
N ASP A 385 -44.27 7.82 34.70
CA ASP A 385 -43.41 9.00 34.73
C ASP A 385 -42.04 8.92 35.44
N ASP A 386 -41.23 9.91 35.06
CA ASP A 386 -40.20 10.65 35.81
C ASP A 386 -39.09 9.88 36.55
N ALA A 387 -37.86 10.02 36.01
CA ALA A 387 -36.74 10.58 36.76
C ALA A 387 -35.55 10.88 35.84
N THR A 388 -35.15 12.15 35.87
CA THR A 388 -33.92 12.72 35.33
C THR A 388 -32.68 11.86 35.63
N SER A 389 -31.99 11.42 34.58
CA SER A 389 -30.59 10.98 34.68
C SER A 389 -29.82 11.53 33.48
N THR A 390 -28.85 12.38 33.79
CA THR A 390 -27.97 13.13 32.91
C THR A 390 -27.25 12.22 31.91
N GLY A 391 -27.64 12.34 30.65
CA GLY A 391 -26.99 11.69 29.52
C GLY A 391 -25.81 12.50 29.01
N ASP A 392 -24.61 12.20 29.52
CA ASP A 392 -23.34 12.56 28.89
C ASP A 392 -22.79 11.35 28.13
N ALA A 393 -23.52 10.93 27.11
CA ALA A 393 -23.10 9.83 26.25
C ALA A 393 -23.44 10.15 24.80
N ASN A 394 -22.38 10.27 24.01
CA ASN A 394 -22.32 10.09 22.56
C ASN A 394 -22.56 11.30 21.63
N GLY A 395 -21.88 12.42 21.90
CA GLY A 395 -21.70 13.50 20.91
C GLY A 395 -20.94 13.10 19.63
N ARG A 396 -20.21 11.96 19.66
CA ARG A 396 -19.45 11.47 18.49
C ARG A 396 -20.34 11.05 17.32
N PHE A 397 -21.56 10.58 17.58
CA PHE A 397 -22.46 10.14 16.52
C PHE A 397 -23.09 11.32 15.77
N LEU A 398 -23.49 12.37 16.51
CA LEU A 398 -24.03 13.59 15.94
C LEU A 398 -23.00 14.34 15.08
N TYR A 399 -21.74 14.38 15.53
CA TYR A 399 -20.64 14.97 14.75
C TYR A 399 -20.38 14.27 13.41
N ILE A 400 -20.48 12.93 13.37
CA ILE A 400 -20.31 12.16 12.13
C ILE A 400 -21.50 12.36 11.17
N GLU A 401 -22.71 12.51 11.71
CA GLU A 401 -23.89 12.80 10.88
C GLU A 401 -23.84 14.20 10.26
N GLU A 402 -23.36 15.19 11.00
CA GLU A 402 -23.23 16.57 10.54
C GLU A 402 -22.18 16.69 9.42
N GLN A 403 -21.00 16.08 9.59
CA GLN A 403 -19.98 15.99 8.55
C GLN A 403 -20.47 15.28 7.27
N LYS A 404 -21.37 14.29 7.41
CA LYS A 404 -21.99 13.59 6.27
C LYS A 404 -23.05 14.42 5.53
N LYS A 405 -23.59 15.46 6.16
CA LYS A 405 -24.52 16.40 5.51
C LYS A 405 -23.77 17.43 4.69
N ASP A 406 -22.65 17.96 5.21
CA ASP A 406 -21.84 18.95 4.51
C ASP A 406 -21.16 18.40 3.24
N LEU A 407 -20.91 17.09 3.19
CA LEU A 407 -20.36 16.42 1.99
C LEU A 407 -21.40 16.13 0.89
N ARG A 408 -22.69 16.38 1.14
CA ARG A 408 -23.78 16.10 0.18
C ARG A 408 -24.37 17.34 -0.48
N ASN A 409 -23.97 18.54 -0.04
CA ASN A 409 -24.22 19.79 -0.74
C ASN A 409 -22.94 20.23 -1.47
#